data_AF-A0A238YX20-F1
#
_entry.id   AF-A0A238YX20-F1
#
_cell.length_a   1.000
_cell.length_b   1.000
_cell.length_c   1.000
_cell.angle_alpha   90.00
_cell.angle_beta   90.00
_cell.angle_gamma   90.00
#
_symmetry.space_group_name_H-M   'P 1'
#
loop_
_entity.id
_entity.type
_entity.pdbx_description
1 polymer ?
#
loop_
_entity_poly.entity_id
_entity_poly.type
_entity_poly.pdbx_seq_one_letter_code
_entity_poly.pdbx_strand_id
1 'polypeptide(L)'
;MGGVDVFWRRVSGEGFVTPGSMAEVRALAPHFAEDGYQEAVEAGLLAGAEAFGEMVPALVKLAAPDHPASRLLWPSRWNDDLMTSMVEADDVREISDLLANSPLEEWAERCRVALAAEFYLPELSDEIVEIVARDAREVADLFAAAAAAGDAIFVRVVA
;
A
#
# COMPACT_ATOMS: atom_id res chain seq x y z
N MET A 1 20.43 -2.71 -3.50
CA MET A 1 19.07 -2.93 -4.04
C MET A 1 18.45 -1.57 -4.18
N GLY A 2 17.86 -1.25 -5.34
CA GLY A 2 16.98 -0.08 -5.44
C GLY A 2 15.78 -0.36 -4.55
N GLY A 3 15.39 0.61 -3.73
CA GLY A 3 14.16 0.49 -2.96
C GLY A 3 12.95 0.54 -3.90
N VAL A 4 11.84 -0.05 -3.47
CA VAL A 4 10.58 -0.04 -4.22
C VAL A 4 9.64 0.94 -3.56
N ASP A 5 9.20 1.93 -4.33
CA ASP A 5 8.19 2.88 -3.92
C ASP A 5 6.81 2.33 -4.26
N VAL A 6 5.88 2.41 -3.32
CA VAL A 6 4.49 1.99 -3.54
C VAL A 6 3.55 3.12 -3.14
N PHE A 7 2.58 3.38 -4.01
CA PHE A 7 1.58 4.43 -3.84
C PHE A 7 0.19 3.81 -3.87
N TRP A 8 -0.64 4.16 -2.88
CA TRP A 8 -2.05 3.80 -2.79
C TRP A 8 -2.89 5.05 -2.91
N ARG A 9 -3.78 5.09 -3.91
CA ARG A 9 -4.61 6.24 -4.22
C ARG A 9 -6.08 5.88 -4.14
N ARG A 10 -6.86 6.62 -3.36
CA ARG A 10 -8.32 6.53 -3.36
C ARG A 10 -8.91 6.97 -4.69
N VAL A 11 -9.76 6.13 -5.27
CA VAL A 11 -10.51 6.45 -6.48
C VAL A 11 -11.97 6.04 -6.28
N SER A 12 -12.90 6.82 -6.81
CA SER A 12 -14.32 6.50 -6.66
C SER A 12 -14.60 5.13 -7.27
N GLY A 13 -15.26 4.25 -6.52
CA GLY A 13 -15.61 2.90 -6.99
C GLY A 13 -16.61 2.92 -8.17
N GLU A 14 -17.38 3.99 -8.32
CA GLU A 14 -18.30 4.15 -9.44
C GLU A 14 -17.59 4.72 -10.67
N GLY A 15 -17.46 3.91 -11.72
CA GLY A 15 -17.03 4.39 -13.04
C GLY A 15 -15.53 4.66 -13.18
N PHE A 16 -14.70 4.21 -12.25
CA PHE A 16 -13.25 4.26 -12.43
C PHE A 16 -12.83 3.41 -13.63
N VAL A 17 -12.04 4.02 -14.51
CA VAL A 17 -11.44 3.36 -15.66
C VAL A 17 -9.96 3.17 -15.36
N THR A 18 -9.48 1.93 -15.46
CA THR A 18 -8.06 1.62 -15.32
C THR A 18 -7.25 2.50 -16.28
N PRO A 19 -6.21 3.20 -15.81
CA PRO A 19 -5.41 4.05 -16.68
C PRO A 19 -4.79 3.23 -17.83
N GLY A 20 -4.83 3.79 -19.03
CA GLY A 20 -4.29 3.20 -20.26
C GLY A 20 -2.92 3.73 -20.64
N SER A 21 -2.37 4.68 -19.88
CA SER A 21 -1.08 5.32 -20.17
C SER A 21 -0.34 5.75 -18.91
N MET A 22 0.99 5.88 -19.00
CA MET A 22 1.82 6.40 -17.91
C MET A 22 1.50 7.84 -17.52
N ALA A 23 0.97 8.65 -18.44
CA ALA A 23 0.54 10.02 -18.14
C ALA A 23 -0.66 10.01 -17.18
N GLU A 24 -1.63 9.13 -17.41
CA GLU A 24 -2.78 8.95 -16.52
C GLU A 24 -2.37 8.35 -15.17
N VAL A 25 -1.44 7.39 -15.17
CA VAL A 25 -0.87 6.83 -13.93
C VAL A 25 -0.20 7.90 -13.07
N ARG A 26 0.61 8.78 -13.65
CA ARG A 26 1.25 9.89 -12.92
C ARG A 26 0.25 10.93 -12.40
N ALA A 27 -0.81 11.20 -13.17
CA ALA A 27 -1.88 12.08 -12.71
C ALA A 27 -2.67 11.51 -11.52
N LEU A 28 -2.81 10.18 -11.46
CA LEU A 28 -3.50 9.50 -10.36
C LEU A 28 -2.62 9.36 -9.11
N ALA A 29 -1.40 8.88 -9.27
CA ALA A 29 -0.45 8.64 -8.18
C ALA A 29 0.90 9.31 -8.52
N PRO A 30 1.04 10.62 -8.31
CA PRO A 30 2.30 11.34 -8.56
C PRO A 30 3.43 10.79 -7.67
N HIS A 31 4.66 10.85 -8.16
CA HIS A 31 5.86 10.45 -7.42
C HIS A 31 6.19 11.48 -6.32
N PHE A 32 6.95 11.10 -5.29
CA PHE A 32 7.32 11.96 -4.15
C PHE A 32 7.91 13.33 -4.54
N ALA A 33 8.62 13.37 -5.67
CA ALA A 33 9.28 14.58 -6.19
C ALA A 33 8.42 15.39 -7.17
N GLU A 34 7.22 14.92 -7.51
CA GLU A 34 6.32 15.58 -8.44
C GLU A 34 5.35 16.53 -7.68
N ASP A 35 5.07 17.67 -8.30
CA ASP A 35 4.04 18.59 -7.81
C ASP A 35 2.69 17.85 -7.73
N GLY A 36 1.99 18.03 -6.61
CA GLY A 36 0.70 17.37 -6.35
C GLY A 36 0.75 16.11 -5.48
N TYR A 37 1.93 15.52 -5.23
CA TYR A 37 2.06 14.44 -4.24
C TYR A 37 1.59 14.90 -2.86
N GLN A 38 2.21 15.98 -2.36
CA GLN A 38 1.90 16.51 -1.04
C GLN A 38 0.43 16.96 -0.92
N GLU A 39 -0.10 17.60 -1.97
CA GLU A 39 -1.50 18.03 -2.01
C GLU A 39 -2.46 16.84 -1.92
N ALA A 40 -2.15 15.72 -2.59
CA ALA A 40 -2.95 14.50 -2.53
C ALA A 40 -2.84 13.79 -1.18
N VAL A 41 -1.66 13.79 -0.55
CA VAL A 41 -1.50 13.25 0.82
C VAL A 41 -2.31 14.07 1.81
N GLU A 42 -2.19 15.40 1.78
CA GLU A 42 -2.91 16.31 2.68
C GLU A 42 -4.44 16.24 2.49
N ALA A 43 -4.91 15.94 1.28
CA ALA A 43 -6.31 15.70 1.00
C ALA A 43 -6.82 14.32 1.49
N GLY A 44 -5.96 13.47 2.07
CA GLY A 44 -6.31 12.11 2.49
C GLY A 44 -6.66 11.20 1.31
N LEU A 45 -6.03 11.47 0.17
CA LEU A 45 -6.34 10.89 -1.13
C LEU A 45 -5.26 9.89 -1.56
N LEU A 46 -4.04 10.05 -1.08
CA LEU A 46 -2.85 9.26 -1.44
C LEU A 46 -2.07 8.88 -0.17
N ALA A 47 -1.53 7.68 -0.14
CA ALA A 47 -0.45 7.27 0.76
C ALA A 47 0.71 6.73 -0.08
N GLY A 48 1.94 7.05 0.28
CA GLY A 48 3.15 6.63 -0.42
C GLY A 48 4.17 6.10 0.57
N ALA A 49 4.80 4.97 0.25
CA ALA A 49 5.88 4.38 1.01
C ALA A 49 7.15 4.34 0.16
N GLU A 50 8.18 5.07 0.59
CA GLU A 50 9.45 5.23 -0.14
C GLU A 50 10.43 4.10 0.21
N ALA A 51 11.08 3.54 -0.80
CA ALA A 51 12.10 2.50 -0.75
C ALA A 51 11.71 1.12 -0.18
N PHE A 52 10.69 1.05 0.68
CA PHE A 52 10.26 -0.16 1.37
C PHE A 52 8.75 -0.43 1.20
N GLY A 53 8.10 0.17 0.21
CA GLY A 53 6.65 0.10 0.07
C GLY A 53 6.10 -1.31 -0.13
N GLU A 54 6.86 -2.20 -0.76
CA GLU A 54 6.52 -3.62 -0.90
C GLU A 54 6.53 -4.39 0.43
N MET A 55 7.20 -3.87 1.47
CA MET A 55 7.23 -4.50 2.78
C MET A 55 5.92 -4.35 3.56
N VAL A 56 5.11 -3.32 3.30
CA VAL A 56 3.79 -3.13 3.93
C VAL A 56 2.82 -4.28 3.62
N PRO A 57 2.55 -4.63 2.36
CA PRO A 57 1.69 -5.78 2.03
C PRO A 57 2.30 -7.10 2.50
N ALA A 58 3.62 -7.26 2.44
CA ALA A 58 4.30 -8.45 2.98
C ALA A 58 4.12 -8.57 4.49
N LEU A 59 4.21 -7.46 5.24
CA LEU A 59 3.98 -7.41 6.68
C LEU A 59 2.59 -7.94 7.02
N VAL A 60 1.55 -7.43 6.36
CA VAL A 60 0.16 -7.84 6.64
C VAL A 60 -0.04 -9.33 6.33
N LYS A 61 0.49 -9.81 5.21
CA LYS A 61 0.45 -11.24 4.82
C LYS A 61 1.15 -12.14 5.84
N LEU A 62 2.32 -11.74 6.34
CA LEU A 62 3.11 -12.52 7.30
C LEU A 62 2.49 -12.49 8.71
N ALA A 63 1.90 -11.38 9.10
CA ALA A 63 1.36 -11.19 10.44
C ALA A 63 -0.05 -11.80 10.63
N ALA A 64 -0.82 -11.93 9.54
CA ALA A 64 -2.17 -12.49 9.53
C ALA A 64 -2.36 -13.51 8.37
N PRO A 65 -1.55 -14.59 8.31
CA PRO A 65 -1.51 -15.49 7.15
C PRO A 65 -2.82 -16.26 6.89
N ASP A 66 -3.62 -16.44 7.95
CA ASP A 66 -4.90 -17.15 7.90
C ASP A 66 -6.09 -16.21 7.65
N HIS A 67 -5.89 -14.89 7.70
CA HIS A 67 -6.95 -13.93 7.42
C HIS A 67 -7.11 -13.75 5.89
N PRO A 68 -8.31 -13.90 5.31
CA PRO A 68 -8.51 -13.78 3.86
C PRO A 68 -7.99 -12.46 3.27
N ALA A 69 -8.29 -11.35 3.96
CA ALA A 69 -7.91 -10.01 3.50
C ALA A 69 -6.39 -9.75 3.46
N SER A 70 -5.55 -10.55 4.13
CA SER A 70 -4.11 -10.32 4.19
C SER A 70 -3.41 -10.50 2.84
N ARG A 71 -4.09 -11.15 1.87
CA ARG A 71 -3.61 -11.35 0.50
C ARG A 71 -4.12 -10.28 -0.48
N LEU A 72 -4.96 -9.36 -0.03
CA LEU A 72 -5.67 -8.41 -0.91
C LEU A 72 -4.96 -7.05 -1.02
N LEU A 73 -4.02 -6.71 -0.12
CA LEU A 73 -3.22 -5.47 -0.23
C LEU A 73 -2.28 -5.47 -1.45
N TRP A 74 -1.91 -6.65 -1.94
CA TRP A 74 -1.19 -6.82 -3.20
C TRP A 74 -2.13 -7.41 -4.23
N PRO A 75 -2.62 -6.66 -5.22
CA PRO A 75 -3.85 -7.06 -5.88
C PRO A 75 -3.59 -8.04 -7.02
N SER A 76 -4.61 -8.84 -7.33
CA SER A 76 -4.53 -9.95 -8.29
C SER A 76 -4.64 -9.53 -9.77
N ARG A 77 -5.10 -8.30 -10.05
CA ARG A 77 -5.24 -7.74 -11.41
C ARG A 77 -4.07 -6.83 -11.74
N TRP A 78 -2.90 -7.42 -11.84
CA TRP A 78 -1.66 -6.69 -12.08
C TRP A 78 -1.50 -6.30 -13.56
N ASN A 79 -1.13 -5.05 -13.81
CA ASN A 79 -0.72 -4.55 -15.12
C ASN A 79 0.80 -4.36 -15.11
N ASP A 80 1.52 -5.28 -15.75
CA ASP A 80 2.98 -5.27 -15.84
C ASP A 80 3.54 -4.06 -16.61
N ASP A 81 2.85 -3.63 -17.68
CA ASP A 81 3.33 -2.52 -18.52
C ASP A 81 3.32 -1.17 -17.78
N LEU A 82 2.36 -1.00 -16.88
CA LEU A 82 2.18 0.23 -16.10
C LEU A 82 2.62 0.09 -14.64
N MET A 83 2.95 -1.12 -14.19
CA MET A 83 3.27 -1.45 -12.79
C MET A 83 2.17 -1.01 -11.82
N THR A 84 0.92 -1.31 -12.18
CA THR A 84 -0.26 -0.84 -11.45
C THR A 84 -1.28 -1.93 -11.21
N SER A 85 -2.13 -1.74 -10.20
CA SER A 85 -3.26 -2.61 -9.95
C SER A 85 -4.38 -1.87 -9.21
N MET A 86 -5.47 -2.59 -8.92
CA MET A 86 -6.68 -2.08 -8.28
C MET A 86 -7.12 -3.01 -7.17
N VAL A 87 -7.52 -2.43 -6.05
CA VAL A 87 -8.26 -3.07 -4.96
C VAL A 87 -9.69 -2.56 -5.02
N GLU A 88 -10.64 -3.46 -5.24
CA GLU A 88 -12.05 -3.13 -5.40
C GLU A 88 -12.66 -2.67 -4.06
N ALA A 89 -13.73 -1.87 -4.10
CA ALA A 89 -14.35 -1.30 -2.89
C ALA A 89 -14.80 -2.35 -1.86
N ASP A 90 -15.16 -3.56 -2.31
CA ASP A 90 -15.51 -4.67 -1.42
C ASP A 90 -14.29 -5.18 -0.66
N ASP A 91 -13.17 -5.39 -1.37
CA ASP A 91 -11.89 -5.81 -0.77
C ASP A 91 -11.31 -4.71 0.13
N VAL A 92 -11.47 -3.43 -0.23
CA VAL A 92 -11.06 -2.28 0.59
C VAL A 92 -11.71 -2.33 1.97
N ARG A 93 -13.00 -2.69 2.06
CA ARG A 93 -13.70 -2.84 3.34
C ARG A 93 -13.12 -3.97 4.18
N GLU A 94 -12.87 -5.14 3.58
CA GLU A 94 -12.26 -6.27 4.29
C GLU A 94 -10.84 -5.96 4.78
N ILE A 95 -10.05 -5.27 3.97
CA ILE A 95 -8.69 -4.83 4.34
C ILE A 95 -8.76 -3.79 5.46
N SER A 96 -9.64 -2.79 5.35
CA SER A 96 -9.83 -1.77 6.37
C SER A 96 -10.19 -2.40 7.72
N ASP A 97 -11.11 -3.37 7.74
CA ASP A 97 -11.50 -4.07 8.97
C ASP A 97 -10.33 -4.85 9.59
N LEU A 98 -9.50 -5.50 8.77
CA LEU A 98 -8.27 -6.14 9.24
C LEU A 98 -7.33 -5.11 9.86
N LEU A 99 -6.97 -4.06 9.12
CA LEU A 99 -5.98 -3.07 9.55
C LEU A 99 -6.41 -2.29 10.79
N ALA A 100 -7.70 -1.93 10.90
CA ALA A 100 -8.24 -1.19 12.05
C ALA A 100 -8.09 -1.93 13.39
N ASN A 101 -7.99 -3.27 13.35
CA ASN A 101 -7.86 -4.12 14.53
C ASN A 101 -6.44 -4.70 14.71
N SER A 102 -5.48 -4.21 13.92
CA SER A 102 -4.13 -4.78 13.86
C SER A 102 -3.13 -3.94 14.68
N PRO A 103 -2.32 -4.55 15.57
CA PRO A 103 -1.22 -3.87 16.24
C PRO A 103 -0.01 -3.79 15.29
N LEU A 104 -0.04 -2.84 14.34
CA LEU A 104 0.91 -2.78 13.21
C LEU A 104 2.38 -2.67 13.64
N GLU A 105 2.67 -1.94 14.73
CA GLU A 105 4.01 -1.79 15.29
C GLU A 105 4.52 -3.12 15.87
N GLU A 106 3.66 -3.82 16.62
CA GLU A 106 3.98 -5.15 17.16
C GLU A 106 4.13 -6.17 16.03
N TRP A 107 3.34 -6.04 14.97
CA TRP A 107 3.48 -6.88 13.78
C TRP A 107 4.82 -6.65 13.10
N ALA A 108 5.23 -5.40 12.88
CA ALA A 108 6.50 -5.07 12.23
C ALA A 108 7.68 -5.65 13.02
N GLU A 109 7.65 -5.53 14.35
CA GLU A 109 8.68 -6.09 15.22
C GLU A 109 8.68 -7.62 15.21
N ARG A 110 7.51 -8.24 15.41
CA ARG A 110 7.36 -9.70 15.43
C ARG A 110 7.74 -10.35 14.09
N CYS A 111 7.44 -9.68 12.98
CA CYS A 111 7.70 -10.18 11.63
C CYS A 111 9.07 -9.77 11.09
N ARG A 112 9.89 -9.00 11.83
CA ARG A 112 11.20 -8.47 11.40
C ARG A 112 12.06 -9.51 10.66
N VAL A 113 12.26 -10.68 11.25
CA VAL A 113 13.09 -11.75 10.67
C VAL A 113 12.46 -12.34 9.40
N ALA A 114 11.15 -12.53 9.40
CA ALA A 114 10.43 -13.07 8.24
C ALA A 114 10.40 -12.07 7.08
N LEU A 115 10.24 -10.78 7.37
CA LEU A 115 10.34 -9.70 6.37
C LEU A 115 11.74 -9.64 5.78
N ALA A 116 12.79 -9.65 6.60
CA ALA A 116 14.17 -9.69 6.08
C ALA A 116 14.37 -10.86 5.10
N ALA A 117 13.87 -12.05 5.45
CA ALA A 117 13.95 -13.23 4.61
C ALA A 117 13.16 -13.11 3.30
N GLU A 118 11.93 -12.55 3.33
CA GLU A 118 11.09 -12.35 2.14
C GLU A 118 11.79 -11.45 1.10
N PHE A 119 12.55 -10.45 1.56
CA PHE A 119 13.26 -9.49 0.70
C PHE A 119 14.76 -9.80 0.53
N TYR A 120 15.20 -11.01 0.89
CA TYR A 120 16.60 -11.45 0.76
C TYR A 120 17.61 -10.52 1.44
N LEU A 121 17.21 -9.88 2.54
CA LEU A 121 18.05 -9.05 3.38
C LEU A 121 18.64 -9.87 4.54
N PRO A 122 19.88 -9.60 4.97
CA PRO A 122 20.48 -10.29 6.11
C PRO A 122 19.73 -9.99 7.42
N GLU A 123 19.29 -8.75 7.61
CA GLU A 123 18.50 -8.26 8.74
C GLU A 123 17.80 -6.94 8.37
N LEU A 124 16.78 -6.57 9.15
CA LEU A 124 16.20 -5.23 9.13
C LEU A 124 16.71 -4.45 10.33
N SER A 125 17.17 -3.21 10.10
CA SER A 125 17.49 -2.28 11.18
C SER A 125 16.23 -1.81 11.90
N ASP A 126 16.39 -1.30 13.12
CA ASP A 126 15.28 -0.68 13.86
C ASP A 126 14.62 0.45 13.07
N GLU A 127 15.43 1.26 12.38
CA GLU A 127 14.95 2.34 11.51
C GLU A 127 14.03 1.83 10.39
N ILE A 128 14.39 0.73 9.72
CA ILE A 128 13.53 0.17 8.66
C ILE A 128 12.23 -0.38 9.24
N VAL A 129 12.29 -1.03 10.41
CA VAL A 129 11.09 -1.54 11.08
C VAL A 129 10.14 -0.40 11.47
N GLU A 130 10.69 0.70 11.99
CA GLU A 130 9.92 1.91 12.31
C GLU A 130 9.28 2.53 11.06
N ILE A 131 10.02 2.61 9.94
CA ILE A 131 9.51 3.09 8.65
C ILE A 131 8.35 2.22 8.18
N VAL A 132 8.52 0.90 8.13
CA VAL A 132 7.48 -0.03 7.66
C VAL A 132 6.23 0.05 8.55
N ALA A 133 6.39 0.17 9.87
CA ALA A 133 5.26 0.32 10.79
C ALA A 133 4.51 1.66 10.57
N ARG A 134 5.25 2.76 10.38
CA ARG A 134 4.66 4.06 10.05
C ARG A 134 3.89 4.01 8.72
N ASP A 135 4.51 3.50 7.67
CA ASP A 135 3.92 3.45 6.34
C ASP A 135 2.69 2.53 6.32
N ALA A 136 2.73 1.41 7.06
CA ALA A 136 1.55 0.55 7.26
C ALA A 136 0.39 1.28 7.94
N ARG A 137 0.68 2.20 8.87
CA ARG A 137 -0.34 3.03 9.55
C ARG A 137 -0.96 4.04 8.59
N GLU A 138 -0.15 4.71 7.78
CA GLU A 138 -0.63 5.65 6.75
C GLU A 138 -1.50 4.94 5.71
N VAL A 139 -1.13 3.73 5.31
CA VAL A 139 -1.95 2.87 4.45
C VAL A 139 -3.24 2.48 5.16
N ALA A 140 -3.20 2.10 6.44
CA ALA A 140 -4.41 1.79 7.21
C ALA A 140 -5.38 2.97 7.27
N ASP A 141 -4.88 4.18 7.53
CA ASP A 141 -5.69 5.41 7.56
C ASP A 141 -6.33 5.69 6.19
N LEU A 142 -5.58 5.51 5.10
CA LEU A 142 -6.11 5.65 3.74
C LEU A 142 -7.22 4.63 3.45
N PHE A 143 -7.01 3.37 3.80
CA PHE A 143 -8.01 2.29 3.60
C PHE A 143 -9.27 2.52 4.43
N ALA A 144 -9.14 3.04 5.66
CA ALA A 144 -10.28 3.43 6.49
C ALA A 144 -11.10 4.55 5.83
N ALA A 145 -10.42 5.58 5.32
CA ALA A 145 -11.08 6.67 4.60
C ALA A 145 -11.77 6.19 3.31
N ALA A 146 -11.13 5.27 2.57
CA ALA A 146 -11.67 4.67 1.36
C ALA A 146 -12.91 3.82 1.65
N ALA A 147 -12.85 2.95 2.67
CA ALA A 147 -13.96 2.10 3.10
C ALA A 147 -15.18 2.93 3.53
N ALA A 148 -14.95 4.04 4.27
CA ALA A 148 -16.02 4.95 4.69
C ALA A 148 -16.71 5.65 3.50
N ALA A 149 -15.99 5.89 2.40
CA ALA A 149 -16.50 6.53 1.20
C ALA A 149 -17.07 5.55 0.15
N GLY A 150 -16.82 4.24 0.31
CA GLY A 150 -17.12 3.25 -0.75
C GLY A 150 -16.16 3.36 -1.95
N ASP A 151 -14.96 3.88 -1.72
CA ASP A 151 -13.93 4.04 -2.75
C ASP A 151 -13.16 2.73 -3.00
N ALA A 152 -12.62 2.60 -4.20
CA ALA A 152 -11.59 1.63 -4.53
C ALA A 152 -10.19 2.24 -4.29
N ILE A 153 -9.14 1.40 -4.29
CA ILE A 153 -7.75 1.85 -4.21
C ILE A 153 -7.00 1.48 -5.48
N PHE A 154 -6.44 2.50 -6.14
CA PHE A 154 -5.44 2.34 -7.18
C PHE A 154 -4.06 2.19 -6.56
N VAL A 155 -3.32 1.16 -6.99
CA VAL A 155 -1.97 0.86 -6.52
C VAL A 155 -0.99 1.09 -7.65
N ARG A 156 0.09 1.82 -7.39
CA ARG A 156 1.21 2.02 -8.31
C ARG A 156 2.52 1.61 -7.64
N VAL A 157 3.35 0.88 -8.35
CA VAL A 157 4.71 0.51 -7.92
C VAL A 157 5.73 1.20 -8.82
N VAL A 158 6.80 1.71 -8.22
CA VAL A 158 7.94 2.31 -8.91
C VAL A 158 9.21 1.66 -8.36
N ALA A 159 10.08 1.18 -9.27
CA ALA A 159 11.32 0.46 -8.96
C ALA A 159 12.53 1.13 -9.61
#